data_AF-A0A1R3I4S3-F1
#
_entry.id   AF-A0A1R3I4S3-F1
#
_cell.length_a   1.000
_cell.length_b   1.000
_cell.length_c   1.000
_cell.angle_alpha   90.00
_cell.angle_beta   90.00
_cell.angle_gamma   90.00
#
_symmetry.space_group_name_H-M   'P 1'
#
loop_
_entity.id
_entity.type
_entity.pdbx_description
1 polymer ?
#
loop_
_entity_poly.entity_id
_entity_poly.type
_entity_poly.pdbx_seq_one_letter_code
_entity_poly.pdbx_strand_id
1 'polypeptide(L)'
;MEHAAGDFVSKKLEGEDLGLKQIKVKGGIEEEEGEPLSPMAQMFQEPESNVYIILSVGFKSPIDPFSFKTNLLHTLLNNHPRFSSVQVADEKNGGELKWVQTKVELENHVIIVPMDEGDDMEPKAADKFVEDYISNLTKTNLSMSNYSKNIPMWDCHILNLKTSDEAKSHVVMRVHHSLGDGTSLMSLLLSFSPKLSDPLSFPTFPAPTKKPIPSPTSTLFGACIKIWSIFLLFWNTLVDVLMCVATTYFLKDTQTPLKAPSSAVAFTSRRIVRRTFSLADVKFVKNALIN
;
A
#
# COMPACT_ATOMS: atom_id res chain seq x y z
N MET A 1 -62.34 18.84 -62.56
CA MET A 1 -62.71 19.99 -61.72
C MET A 1 -61.55 20.23 -60.79
N GLU A 2 -60.78 21.30 -60.82
CA GLU A 2 -60.72 22.55 -61.59
C GLU A 2 -59.52 23.29 -60.97
N HIS A 3 -58.65 23.93 -61.78
CA HIS A 3 -57.76 25.07 -61.43
C HIS A 3 -56.77 24.95 -60.23
N ALA A 4 -55.54 25.45 -60.23
CA ALA A 4 -54.68 26.23 -61.12
C ALA A 4 -53.25 26.12 -60.51
N ALA A 5 -52.17 25.84 -61.25
CA ALA A 5 -51.26 26.81 -61.87
C ALA A 5 -50.91 28.06 -61.03
N GLY A 6 -49.62 28.22 -60.70
CA GLY A 6 -49.08 29.47 -60.17
C GLY A 6 -47.62 29.37 -59.70
N ASP A 7 -46.67 29.46 -60.64
CA ASP A 7 -45.28 29.84 -60.39
C ASP A 7 -45.20 31.23 -59.72
N PHE A 8 -44.30 31.44 -58.76
CA PHE A 8 -43.52 32.70 -58.70
C PHE A 8 -42.26 32.63 -57.82
N VAL A 9 -41.12 32.63 -58.51
CA VAL A 9 -39.94 33.50 -58.35
C VAL A 9 -39.30 33.70 -56.96
N SER A 10 -38.03 33.27 -56.95
CA SER A 10 -36.93 33.64 -56.05
C SER A 10 -36.88 35.14 -55.67
N LYS A 11 -36.86 35.43 -54.37
CA LYS A 11 -36.33 36.69 -53.82
C LYS A 11 -35.26 36.39 -52.78
N LYS A 12 -34.03 36.68 -53.17
CA LYS A 12 -32.87 36.83 -52.29
C LYS A 12 -33.11 38.03 -51.36
N LEU A 13 -33.09 37.80 -50.05
CA LEU A 13 -32.93 38.84 -49.04
C LEU A 13 -31.81 38.40 -48.11
N GLU A 14 -30.68 39.12 -48.21
CA GLU A 14 -29.61 39.12 -47.23
C GLU A 14 -30.09 39.85 -45.98
N GLY A 15 -29.74 39.33 -44.79
CA GLY A 15 -29.94 40.06 -43.55
C GLY A 15 -29.99 39.19 -42.30
N GLU A 16 -28.94 39.32 -41.51
CA GLU A 16 -28.93 39.22 -40.04
C GLU A 16 -28.76 37.82 -39.41
N ASP A 17 -27.47 37.53 -39.24
CA ASP A 17 -26.81 36.82 -38.15
C ASP A 17 -27.59 36.85 -36.81
N LEU A 18 -28.35 35.79 -36.57
CA LEU A 18 -28.81 35.43 -35.23
C LEU A 18 -28.15 34.11 -34.86
N GLY A 19 -26.97 34.25 -34.24
CA GLY A 19 -26.12 33.18 -33.73
C GLY A 19 -26.84 32.26 -32.76
N LEU A 20 -27.51 31.24 -33.29
CA LEU A 20 -27.85 30.02 -32.57
C LEU A 20 -26.65 29.09 -32.63
N LYS A 21 -25.69 29.29 -31.72
CA LYS A 21 -24.69 28.27 -31.39
C LYS A 21 -25.44 27.01 -30.96
N GLN A 22 -25.39 25.98 -31.79
CA GLN A 22 -25.75 24.64 -31.37
C GLN A 22 -24.92 24.29 -30.12
N ILE A 23 -25.61 24.07 -29.00
CA ILE A 23 -25.01 23.50 -27.81
C ILE A 23 -24.66 22.07 -28.17
N LYS A 24 -23.44 21.87 -28.67
CA LYS A 24 -22.82 20.55 -28.72
C LYS A 24 -22.63 20.15 -27.27
N VAL A 25 -23.57 19.36 -26.75
CA VAL A 25 -23.38 18.62 -25.49
C VAL A 25 -22.17 17.74 -25.72
N LYS A 26 -21.01 18.26 -25.33
CA LYS A 26 -19.79 17.50 -25.16
C LYS A 26 -20.10 16.62 -23.95
N GLY A 27 -20.74 15.48 -24.21
CA GLY A 27 -20.68 14.33 -23.33
C GLY A 27 -19.23 13.86 -23.32
N GLY A 28 -18.38 14.64 -22.66
CA GLY A 28 -17.12 14.15 -22.16
C GLY A 28 -17.51 13.19 -21.07
N ILE A 29 -17.38 11.89 -21.35
CA ILE A 29 -16.85 11.02 -20.31
C ILE A 29 -15.55 11.72 -19.92
N GLU A 30 -15.52 12.34 -18.74
CA GLU A 30 -14.27 12.67 -18.10
C GLU A 30 -13.53 11.34 -18.00
N GLU A 31 -12.62 11.09 -18.94
CA GLU A 31 -11.67 10.00 -18.81
C GLU A 31 -10.92 10.33 -17.52
N GLU A 32 -11.20 9.59 -16.44
CA GLU A 32 -10.41 9.66 -15.22
C GLU A 32 -8.96 9.51 -15.64
N GLU A 33 -8.23 10.62 -15.61
CA GLU A 33 -6.82 10.68 -15.98
C GLU A 33 -6.06 10.01 -14.83
N GLY A 34 -6.01 8.67 -14.87
CA GLY A 34 -5.45 7.86 -13.80
C GLY A 34 -4.00 8.22 -13.50
N GLU A 35 -3.59 8.08 -12.24
CA GLU A 35 -2.25 8.44 -11.80
C GLU A 35 -1.21 7.43 -12.31
N PRO A 36 -0.02 7.86 -12.78
CA PRO A 36 1.02 6.93 -13.18
C PRO A 36 1.55 6.11 -11.98
N LEU A 37 2.05 4.91 -12.26
CA LEU A 37 2.76 4.12 -11.25
C LEU A 37 4.10 4.77 -10.88
N SER A 38 4.49 4.66 -9.61
CA SER A 38 5.86 5.01 -9.20
C SER A 38 6.88 4.02 -9.78
N PRO A 39 8.15 4.40 -9.96
CA PRO A 39 9.18 3.50 -10.48
C PRO A 39 9.29 2.17 -9.69
N MET A 40 9.14 2.25 -8.36
CA MET A 40 9.15 1.06 -7.50
C MET A 40 7.92 0.17 -7.73
N ALA A 41 6.73 0.77 -7.93
CA ALA A 41 5.51 0.01 -8.23
C ALA A 41 5.59 -0.67 -9.60
N GLN A 42 6.26 -0.05 -10.59
CA GLN A 42 6.52 -0.64 -11.91
C GLN A 42 7.47 -1.85 -11.81
N MET A 43 8.51 -1.77 -10.98
CA MET A 43 9.44 -2.89 -10.74
C MET A 43 8.75 -4.15 -10.20
N PHE A 44 7.67 -3.99 -9.43
CA PHE A 44 6.87 -5.12 -8.92
C PHE A 44 5.88 -5.71 -9.94
N GLN A 45 5.88 -5.23 -11.19
CA GLN A 45 5.07 -5.82 -12.27
C GLN A 45 5.78 -6.95 -13.00
N GLU A 46 7.07 -7.16 -12.75
CA GLU A 46 7.80 -8.29 -13.31
C GLU A 46 7.16 -9.61 -12.84
N PRO A 47 6.96 -10.62 -13.73
CA PRO A 47 6.22 -11.85 -13.42
C PRO A 47 6.70 -12.63 -12.19
N GLU A 48 7.96 -12.45 -11.80
CA GLU A 48 8.59 -13.11 -10.64
C GLU A 48 8.70 -12.19 -9.40
N SER A 49 8.18 -10.97 -9.47
CA SER A 49 8.33 -9.91 -8.45
C SER A 49 7.07 -9.70 -7.60
N ASN A 50 6.34 -10.79 -7.31
CA ASN A 50 5.15 -10.77 -6.45
C ASN A 50 5.57 -10.67 -4.97
N VAL A 51 5.86 -9.45 -4.53
CA VAL A 51 6.23 -9.17 -3.14
C VAL A 51 5.02 -8.71 -2.37
N TYR A 52 4.71 -9.41 -1.29
CA TYR A 52 3.61 -9.08 -0.40
C TYR A 52 4.11 -8.75 1.00
N ILE A 53 3.47 -7.76 1.62
CA ILE A 53 3.61 -7.47 3.04
C ILE A 53 2.46 -8.17 3.76
N ILE A 54 2.80 -9.01 4.74
CA ILE A 54 1.82 -9.63 5.62
C ILE A 54 1.81 -8.91 6.96
N LEU A 55 0.63 -8.45 7.36
CA LEU A 55 0.36 -7.84 8.65
C LEU A 55 -0.55 -8.78 9.45
N SER A 56 -0.21 -9.06 10.71
CA SER A 56 -1.01 -9.88 11.60
C SER A 56 -1.28 -9.12 12.90
N VAL A 57 -2.55 -8.98 13.27
CA VAL A 57 -2.98 -8.22 14.46
C VAL A 57 -3.92 -9.09 15.30
N GLY A 58 -3.58 -9.31 16.56
CA GLY A 58 -4.43 -10.04 17.52
C GLY A 58 -5.31 -9.10 18.34
N PHE A 59 -6.55 -9.49 18.60
CA PHE A 59 -7.52 -8.72 19.39
C PHE A 59 -8.04 -9.55 20.56
N LYS A 60 -8.31 -8.88 21.69
CA LYS A 60 -8.81 -9.51 22.92
C LYS A 60 -10.28 -9.96 22.83
N SER A 61 -11.00 -9.47 21.83
CA SER A 61 -12.41 -9.79 21.59
C SER A 61 -12.57 -10.48 20.24
N PRO A 62 -13.57 -11.36 20.07
CA PRO A 62 -13.92 -11.86 18.75
C PRO A 62 -14.34 -10.68 17.86
N ILE A 63 -14.04 -10.77 16.56
CA ILE A 63 -14.40 -9.75 15.59
C ILE A 63 -15.70 -10.16 14.92
N ASP A 64 -16.67 -9.25 14.97
CA ASP A 64 -17.86 -9.33 14.13
C ASP A 64 -17.52 -8.91 12.69
N PRO A 65 -17.65 -9.81 11.70
CA PRO A 65 -17.28 -9.52 10.32
C PRO A 65 -18.07 -8.35 9.71
N PHE A 66 -19.33 -8.18 10.08
CA PHE A 66 -20.18 -7.11 9.54
C PHE A 66 -19.69 -5.73 10.00
N SER A 67 -19.47 -5.58 11.31
CA SER A 67 -18.90 -4.37 11.90
C SER A 67 -17.49 -4.10 11.37
N PHE A 68 -16.68 -5.14 11.19
CA PHE A 68 -15.33 -5.00 10.64
C PHE A 68 -15.34 -4.44 9.21
N LYS A 69 -16.14 -5.03 8.31
CA LYS A 69 -16.30 -4.57 6.93
C LYS A 69 -16.77 -3.11 6.85
N THR A 70 -17.76 -2.75 7.68
CA THR A 70 -18.30 -1.39 7.73
C THR A 70 -17.23 -0.38 8.14
N ASN A 71 -16.47 -0.68 9.21
CA ASN A 71 -15.38 0.18 9.65
C ASN A 71 -14.27 0.28 8.59
N LEU A 72 -13.90 -0.83 7.96
CA LEU A 72 -12.89 -0.85 6.91
C LEU A 72 -13.26 0.05 5.73
N LEU A 73 -14.52 0.06 5.32
CA LEU A 73 -15.03 0.97 4.28
C LEU A 73 -14.83 2.43 4.70
N HIS A 74 -15.31 2.77 5.90
CA HIS A 74 -15.28 4.15 6.38
C HIS A 74 -13.87 4.70 6.63
N THR A 75 -12.91 3.85 7.02
CA THR A 75 -11.58 4.29 7.41
C THR A 75 -10.52 4.03 6.34
N LEU A 76 -10.43 2.82 5.79
CA LEU A 76 -9.40 2.45 4.81
C LEU A 76 -9.74 3.00 3.43
N LEU A 77 -10.92 2.66 2.91
CA LEU A 77 -11.28 2.95 1.52
C LEU A 77 -11.52 4.44 1.27
N ASN A 78 -12.07 5.14 2.26
CA ASN A 78 -12.33 6.58 2.15
C ASN A 78 -11.08 7.45 2.35
N ASN A 79 -10.16 7.05 3.23
CA ASN A 79 -8.97 7.86 3.54
C ASN A 79 -7.76 7.50 2.68
N HIS A 80 -7.74 6.31 2.09
CA HIS A 80 -6.59 5.81 1.32
C HIS A 80 -7.03 5.34 -0.07
N PRO A 81 -7.07 6.25 -1.08
CA PRO A 81 -7.52 5.93 -2.44
C PRO A 81 -6.81 4.74 -3.10
N ARG A 82 -5.56 4.46 -2.71
CA ARG A 82 -4.77 3.32 -3.24
C ARG A 82 -5.36 1.96 -2.93
N PHE A 83 -6.10 1.82 -1.82
CA PHE A 83 -6.81 0.57 -1.49
C PHE A 83 -8.10 0.41 -2.30
N SER A 84 -8.54 1.48 -2.95
CA SER A 84 -9.68 1.53 -3.89
C SER A 84 -9.22 1.71 -5.33
N SER A 85 -7.94 1.43 -5.64
CA SER A 85 -7.36 1.62 -6.97
C SER A 85 -6.83 0.31 -7.54
N VAL A 86 -6.93 0.18 -8.86
CA VAL A 86 -6.42 -0.95 -9.65
C VAL A 86 -5.42 -0.46 -10.68
N GLN A 87 -4.54 -1.36 -11.12
CA GLN A 87 -3.54 -1.03 -12.13
C GLN A 87 -4.06 -1.44 -13.51
N VAL A 88 -4.31 -0.46 -14.37
CA VAL A 88 -4.84 -0.64 -15.72
C VAL A 88 -3.81 -0.15 -16.73
N ALA A 89 -3.62 -0.90 -17.82
CA ALA A 89 -2.74 -0.49 -18.90
C ALA A 89 -3.46 0.54 -19.78
N ASP A 90 -2.82 1.69 -19.99
CA ASP A 90 -3.31 2.72 -20.88
C ASP A 90 -2.99 2.32 -22.34
N GLU A 91 -3.96 1.71 -23.00
CA GLU A 91 -3.83 1.28 -24.39
C GLU A 91 -3.59 2.45 -25.37
N LYS A 92 -3.96 3.68 -25.00
CA LYS A 92 -3.77 4.87 -25.84
C LYS A 92 -2.36 5.43 -25.73
N ASN A 93 -1.71 5.28 -24.57
CA ASN A 93 -0.36 5.77 -24.29
C ASN A 93 0.69 4.65 -24.27
N GLY A 94 0.63 3.73 -25.24
CA GLY A 94 1.68 2.72 -25.44
C GLY A 94 1.75 1.64 -24.35
N GLY A 95 0.69 1.45 -23.56
CA GLY A 95 0.60 0.38 -22.56
C GLY A 95 1.13 0.75 -21.18
N GLU A 96 1.39 2.03 -20.89
CA GLU A 96 1.80 2.47 -19.55
C GLU A 96 0.73 2.15 -18.51
N LEU A 97 1.14 1.57 -17.38
CA LEU A 97 0.21 1.26 -16.30
C LEU A 97 -0.15 2.54 -15.54
N LYS A 98 -1.42 2.66 -15.18
CA LYS A 98 -1.98 3.73 -14.35
C LYS A 98 -2.85 3.18 -13.23
N TRP A 99 -2.91 3.90 -12.14
CA TRP A 99 -3.86 3.67 -11.06
C TRP A 99 -5.20 4.30 -11.42
N VAL A 100 -6.24 3.48 -11.44
CA VAL A 100 -7.61 3.89 -11.72
C VAL A 100 -8.46 3.51 -10.52
N GLN A 101 -9.29 4.45 -10.05
CA GLN A 101 -10.18 4.16 -8.93
C GLN A 101 -11.26 3.17 -9.35
N THR A 102 -11.62 2.27 -8.43
CA THR A 102 -12.64 1.26 -8.65
C THR A 102 -13.54 1.14 -7.44
N LYS A 103 -14.76 0.66 -7.68
CA LYS A 103 -15.67 0.30 -6.60
C LYS A 103 -15.23 -1.03 -6.01
N VAL A 104 -14.80 -1.00 -4.75
CA VAL A 104 -14.32 -2.18 -4.02
C VAL A 104 -15.51 -3.02 -3.52
N GLU A 105 -15.53 -4.30 -3.89
CA GLU A 105 -16.46 -5.28 -3.33
C GLU A 105 -15.81 -6.01 -2.15
N LEU A 106 -16.16 -5.61 -0.93
CA LEU A 106 -15.53 -6.10 0.30
C LEU A 106 -15.64 -7.62 0.50
N GLU A 107 -16.63 -8.28 -0.09
CA GLU A 107 -16.80 -9.74 -0.01
C GLU A 107 -15.63 -10.50 -0.67
N ASN A 108 -15.00 -9.90 -1.67
CA ASN A 108 -13.84 -10.49 -2.35
C ASN A 108 -12.53 -10.25 -1.59
N HIS A 109 -12.51 -9.29 -0.67
CA HIS A 109 -11.31 -8.90 0.08
C HIS A 109 -11.31 -9.39 1.53
N VAL A 110 -12.47 -9.45 2.18
CA VAL A 110 -12.59 -9.83 3.60
C VAL A 110 -13.05 -11.28 3.70
N ILE A 111 -12.08 -12.17 3.89
CA ILE A 111 -12.27 -13.61 3.97
C ILE A 111 -12.45 -14.00 5.43
N ILE A 112 -13.60 -14.57 5.75
CA ILE A 112 -13.86 -15.15 7.06
C ILE A 112 -13.37 -16.59 7.01
N VAL A 113 -12.38 -16.93 7.84
CA VAL A 113 -11.89 -18.31 7.90
C VAL A 113 -12.89 -19.11 8.71
N PRO A 114 -13.53 -20.14 8.12
CA PRO A 114 -14.47 -20.97 8.85
C PRO A 114 -13.73 -21.67 9.98
N MET A 115 -14.26 -21.52 11.19
CA MET A 115 -13.88 -22.25 12.39
C MET A 115 -15.11 -23.01 12.82
N ASP A 116 -14.97 -24.30 13.13
CA ASP A 116 -16.10 -25.08 13.62
C ASP A 116 -16.58 -24.45 14.94
N GLU A 117 -17.85 -24.03 14.96
CA GLU A 117 -18.47 -23.39 16.13
C GLU A 117 -18.50 -24.39 17.29
N GLY A 118 -17.56 -24.27 18.23
CA GLY A 118 -17.42 -25.15 19.38
C GLY A 118 -16.02 -25.75 19.58
N ASP A 119 -15.10 -25.57 18.63
CA ASP A 119 -13.71 -25.97 18.81
C ASP A 119 -12.99 -24.95 19.71
N ASP A 120 -13.04 -25.18 21.03
CA ASP A 120 -12.05 -24.66 21.97
C ASP A 120 -10.70 -25.34 21.67
N MET A 121 -10.08 -24.95 20.56
CA MET A 121 -8.77 -25.43 20.16
C MET A 121 -7.76 -25.14 21.28
N GLU A 122 -6.88 -26.10 21.57
CA GLU A 122 -5.80 -25.87 22.54
C GLU A 122 -4.99 -24.63 22.10
N PRO A 123 -4.68 -23.68 23.00
CA PRO A 123 -4.04 -22.41 22.63
C PRO A 123 -2.74 -22.56 21.81
N LYS A 124 -1.97 -23.63 22.04
CA LYS A 124 -0.75 -23.93 21.26
C LYS A 124 -1.06 -24.43 19.85
N ALA A 125 -2.14 -25.19 19.69
CA ALA A 125 -2.59 -25.66 18.39
C ALA A 125 -3.18 -24.49 17.58
N ALA A 126 -3.88 -23.56 18.26
CA ALA A 126 -4.33 -22.29 17.71
C ALA A 126 -3.17 -21.41 17.21
N ASP A 127 -2.08 -21.29 17.98
CA ASP A 127 -0.88 -20.57 17.53
C ASP A 127 -0.29 -21.18 16.26
N LYS A 128 -0.17 -22.51 16.24
CA LYS A 128 0.33 -23.25 15.09
C LYS A 128 -0.58 -23.07 13.88
N PHE A 129 -1.90 -23.06 14.07
CA PHE A 129 -2.85 -22.80 13.00
C PHE A 129 -2.61 -21.42 12.37
N VAL A 130 -2.46 -20.37 13.19
CA VAL A 130 -2.16 -19.01 12.67
C VAL A 130 -0.81 -18.99 11.93
N GLU A 131 0.23 -19.62 12.49
CA GLU A 131 1.55 -19.74 11.84
C GLU A 131 1.47 -20.43 10.47
N ASP A 132 0.81 -21.58 10.41
CA ASP A 132 0.65 -22.38 9.20
C ASP A 132 -0.25 -21.67 8.19
N TYR A 133 -1.28 -20.96 8.65
CA TYR A 133 -2.17 -20.16 7.80
C TYR A 133 -1.41 -19.03 7.12
N ILE A 134 -0.65 -18.24 7.88
CA ILE A 134 0.21 -17.17 7.34
C ILE A 134 1.26 -17.77 6.40
N SER A 135 1.88 -18.90 6.75
CA SER A 135 2.86 -19.58 5.90
C SER A 135 2.26 -20.08 4.58
N ASN A 136 1.00 -20.49 4.57
CA ASN A 136 0.32 -20.87 3.34
C ASN A 136 -0.04 -19.63 2.52
N LEU A 137 -0.46 -18.55 3.17
CA LEU A 137 -0.78 -17.28 2.52
C LEU A 137 0.43 -16.71 1.76
N THR A 138 1.65 -16.86 2.27
CA THR A 138 2.88 -16.43 1.57
C THR A 138 3.27 -17.30 0.37
N LYS A 139 2.72 -18.51 0.26
CA LYS A 139 2.94 -19.41 -0.90
C LYS A 139 1.91 -19.21 -1.99
N THR A 140 0.76 -18.65 -1.64
CA THR A 140 -0.28 -18.29 -2.60
C THR A 140 0.01 -16.92 -3.17
N ASN A 141 -0.07 -16.77 -4.48
CA ASN A 141 -0.12 -15.45 -5.10
C ASN A 141 -1.56 -14.95 -4.99
N LEU A 142 -1.75 -13.65 -4.72
CA LEU A 142 -2.95 -12.96 -5.20
C LEU A 142 -2.83 -13.00 -6.72
N SER A 143 -3.27 -14.09 -7.32
CA SER A 143 -2.95 -14.33 -8.70
C SER A 143 -3.55 -13.21 -9.53
N MET A 144 -2.69 -12.49 -10.24
CA MET A 144 -3.01 -11.74 -11.46
C MET A 144 -3.54 -12.67 -12.58
N SER A 145 -3.85 -13.94 -12.29
CA SER A 145 -4.51 -14.87 -13.20
C SER A 145 -6.02 -14.94 -12.94
N ASN A 146 -6.74 -14.47 -13.96
CA ASN A 146 -8.12 -14.80 -14.34
C ASN A 146 -9.29 -14.39 -13.42
N TYR A 147 -9.06 -14.01 -12.17
CA TYR A 147 -10.08 -13.38 -11.32
C TYR A 147 -9.75 -11.90 -11.09
N SER A 148 -10.01 -11.12 -12.14
CA SER A 148 -10.16 -9.66 -12.15
C SER A 148 -8.89 -8.82 -12.03
N LYS A 149 -8.43 -8.31 -13.18
CA LYS A 149 -7.58 -7.12 -13.33
C LYS A 149 -8.17 -5.85 -12.65
N ASN A 150 -9.40 -5.94 -12.14
CA ASN A 150 -10.17 -4.86 -11.53
C ASN A 150 -10.38 -5.04 -10.01
N ILE A 151 -9.62 -5.90 -9.32
CA ILE A 151 -9.65 -6.02 -7.86
C ILE A 151 -8.36 -5.40 -7.27
N PRO A 152 -8.46 -4.48 -6.29
CA PRO A 152 -7.30 -3.96 -5.58
C PRO A 152 -6.42 -5.06 -4.97
N MET A 153 -5.10 -4.88 -4.98
CA MET A 153 -4.17 -5.96 -4.62
C MET A 153 -3.91 -6.09 -3.11
N TRP A 154 -4.99 -6.33 -2.36
CA TRP A 154 -4.94 -6.61 -0.93
C TRP A 154 -6.08 -7.54 -0.53
N ASP A 155 -5.91 -8.30 0.55
CA ASP A 155 -6.98 -9.05 1.19
C ASP A 155 -6.78 -9.06 2.70
N CYS A 156 -7.84 -9.43 3.41
CA CYS A 156 -7.94 -9.41 4.85
C CYS A 156 -8.65 -10.67 5.32
N HIS A 157 -8.02 -11.41 6.21
CA HIS A 157 -8.49 -12.69 6.70
C HIS A 157 -8.80 -12.57 8.19
N ILE A 158 -10.05 -12.88 8.56
CA ILE A 158 -10.50 -12.85 9.96
C ILE A 158 -10.49 -14.27 10.50
N LEU A 159 -9.70 -14.48 11.56
CA LEU A 159 -9.54 -15.74 12.26
C LEU A 159 -10.07 -15.56 13.69
N ASN A 160 -11.30 -15.99 13.96
CA ASN A 160 -11.89 -15.93 15.31
C ASN A 160 -11.51 -17.18 16.12
N LEU A 161 -10.29 -17.21 16.64
CA LEU A 161 -9.76 -18.31 17.46
C LEU A 161 -8.96 -17.78 18.65
N LYS A 162 -8.95 -18.54 19.75
CA LYS A 162 -8.25 -18.17 20.98
C LYS A 162 -6.81 -18.68 20.98
N THR A 163 -5.84 -17.78 20.97
CA THR A 163 -4.41 -18.10 20.97
C THR A 163 -3.79 -18.04 22.38
N SER A 164 -2.52 -18.47 22.50
CA SER A 164 -1.82 -18.54 23.80
C SER A 164 -1.55 -17.18 24.48
N ASP A 165 -1.58 -16.09 23.71
CA ASP A 165 -1.38 -14.71 24.13
C ASP A 165 -2.68 -13.98 24.51
N GLU A 166 -3.72 -14.74 24.87
CA GLU A 166 -5.04 -14.24 25.29
C GLU A 166 -5.84 -13.47 24.21
N ALA A 167 -5.36 -13.39 22.98
CA ALA A 167 -6.14 -12.90 21.86
C ALA A 167 -7.24 -13.91 21.51
N LYS A 168 -8.46 -13.41 21.25
CA LYS A 168 -9.65 -14.19 20.86
C LYS A 168 -9.92 -14.13 19.36
N SER A 169 -9.22 -13.27 18.64
CA SER A 169 -9.27 -13.20 17.19
C SER A 169 -7.98 -12.63 16.62
N HIS A 170 -7.69 -12.96 15.37
CA HIS A 170 -6.57 -12.44 14.60
C HIS A 170 -7.06 -11.94 13.25
N VAL A 171 -6.53 -10.81 12.83
CA VAL A 171 -6.69 -10.27 11.48
C VAL A 171 -5.37 -10.40 10.77
N VAL A 172 -5.35 -11.13 9.66
CA VAL A 172 -4.19 -11.27 8.78
C VAL A 172 -4.49 -10.52 7.49
N MET A 173 -3.79 -9.41 7.26
CA MET A 173 -3.91 -8.61 6.04
C MET A 173 -2.70 -8.86 5.16
N ARG A 174 -2.93 -9.16 3.88
CA ARG A 174 -1.88 -9.24 2.86
C ARG A 174 -2.05 -8.09 1.89
N VAL A 175 -0.96 -7.36 1.65
CA VAL A 175 -0.96 -6.18 0.78
C VAL A 175 0.20 -6.31 -0.19
N HIS A 176 -0.06 -6.11 -1.48
CA HIS A 176 1.00 -6.09 -2.49
C HIS A 176 1.92 -4.88 -2.28
N HIS A 177 3.23 -5.07 -2.41
CA HIS A 177 4.23 -4.04 -2.08
C HIS A 177 4.15 -2.80 -2.99
N SER A 178 3.46 -2.88 -4.13
CA SER A 178 3.18 -1.69 -4.96
C SER A 178 2.20 -0.70 -4.31
N LEU A 179 1.40 -1.12 -3.32
CA LEU A 179 0.46 -0.23 -2.61
C LEU A 179 1.17 0.60 -1.54
N GLY A 180 2.22 0.08 -0.91
CA GLY A 180 2.93 0.77 0.16
C GLY A 180 4.09 -0.05 0.71
N ASP A 181 4.95 0.64 1.44
CA ASP A 181 6.04 0.04 2.22
C ASP A 181 5.61 -0.25 3.67
N GLY A 182 6.47 -0.93 4.42
CA GLY A 182 6.17 -1.26 5.82
C GLY A 182 5.90 -0.03 6.69
N THR A 183 6.55 1.10 6.40
CA THR A 183 6.36 2.38 7.10
C THR A 183 4.95 2.95 6.87
N SER A 184 4.49 2.95 5.62
CA SER A 184 3.15 3.40 5.24
C SER A 184 2.08 2.50 5.85
N LEU A 185 2.28 1.18 5.83
CA LEU A 185 1.36 0.23 6.47
C LEU A 185 1.33 0.37 8.01
N MET A 186 2.48 0.62 8.65
CA MET A 186 2.50 0.89 10.09
C MET A 186 1.78 2.19 10.43
N SER A 187 1.96 3.24 9.61
CA SER A 187 1.21 4.49 9.76
C SER A 187 -0.30 4.28 9.59
N LEU A 188 -0.69 3.43 8.65
CA LEU A 188 -2.08 3.04 8.40
C LEU A 188 -2.67 2.29 9.60
N LEU A 189 -1.95 1.32 10.16
CA LEU A 189 -2.40 0.62 11.37
C LEU A 189 -2.60 1.59 12.55
N LEU A 190 -1.71 2.58 12.69
CA LEU A 190 -1.80 3.58 13.74
C LEU A 190 -2.95 4.57 13.52
N SER A 191 -3.30 4.89 12.27
CA SER A 191 -4.48 5.72 11.98
C SER A 191 -5.79 5.01 12.32
N PHE A 192 -5.81 3.67 12.37
CA PHE A 192 -6.95 2.91 12.89
C PHE A 192 -6.97 2.72 14.41
N SER A 193 -5.94 3.22 15.12
CA SER A 193 -5.76 2.98 16.55
C SER A 193 -5.87 4.29 17.35
N PRO A 194 -7.09 4.80 17.62
CA PRO A 194 -7.25 6.00 18.45
C PRO A 194 -6.67 5.80 19.85
N LYS A 195 -6.22 6.89 20.49
CA LYS A 195 -5.68 6.82 21.85
C LYS A 195 -6.78 6.40 22.83
N LEU A 196 -6.46 5.47 23.73
CA LEU A 196 -7.38 5.08 24.81
C LEU A 196 -7.78 6.25 25.71
N SER A 197 -6.90 7.24 25.87
CA SER A 197 -7.15 8.44 26.67
C SER A 197 -8.02 9.49 25.97
N ASP A 198 -8.05 9.49 24.63
CA ASP A 198 -8.78 10.46 23.83
C ASP A 198 -9.18 9.81 22.49
N PRO A 199 -10.45 9.38 22.35
CA PRO A 199 -10.96 8.68 21.18
C PRO A 199 -10.87 9.46 19.87
N LEU A 200 -10.63 10.79 19.92
CA LEU A 200 -10.52 11.64 18.73
C LEU A 200 -9.08 11.93 18.32
N SER A 201 -8.08 11.50 19.10
CA SER A 201 -6.67 11.72 18.74
C SER A 201 -5.92 10.43 18.42
N PHE A 202 -5.13 10.50 17.35
CA PHE A 202 -4.29 9.40 16.88
C PHE A 202 -2.96 9.34 17.66
N PRO A 203 -2.26 8.19 17.65
CA PRO A 203 -0.95 8.04 18.26
C PRO A 203 0.01 9.02 17.59
N THR A 204 0.56 9.96 18.36
CA THR A 204 1.51 10.94 17.85
C THR A 204 2.90 10.44 18.16
N PHE A 205 3.72 10.23 17.14
CA PHE A 205 5.14 9.96 17.36
C PHE A 205 5.81 11.23 17.89
N PRO A 206 6.76 11.11 18.83
CA PRO A 206 7.57 12.25 19.25
C PRO A 206 8.31 12.78 18.03
N ALA A 207 7.95 13.98 17.58
CA ALA A 207 8.65 14.63 16.50
C ALA A 207 10.09 14.91 16.97
N PRO A 208 11.13 14.57 16.20
CA PRO A 208 12.47 14.97 16.54
C PRO A 208 12.49 16.49 16.65
N THR A 209 12.96 17.00 17.79
CA THR A 209 13.17 18.43 17.99
C THR A 209 14.06 18.92 16.86
N LYS A 210 13.50 19.69 15.92
CA LYS A 210 14.26 20.32 14.86
C LYS A 210 15.28 21.23 15.55
N LYS A 211 16.55 20.82 15.57
CA LYS A 211 17.63 21.72 15.97
C LYS A 211 17.53 22.93 15.04
N PRO A 212 17.51 24.17 15.57
CA PRO A 212 17.46 25.34 14.72
C PRO A 212 18.64 25.26 13.76
N ILE A 213 18.33 25.16 12.46
CA ILE A 213 19.34 25.25 11.42
C ILE A 213 19.89 26.67 11.54
N PRO A 214 21.20 26.86 11.82
CA PRO A 214 21.76 28.19 11.93
C PRO A 214 21.44 28.96 10.64
N SER A 215 20.96 30.20 10.80
CA SER A 215 20.62 31.05 9.67
C SER A 215 21.84 31.18 8.75
N PRO A 216 21.66 31.10 7.42
CA PRO A 216 22.77 31.24 6.50
C PRO A 216 23.33 32.65 6.66
N THR A 217 24.54 32.78 7.20
CA THR A 217 25.28 34.04 7.09
C THR A 217 25.54 34.26 5.60
N SER A 218 25.03 35.38 5.07
CA SER A 218 25.13 35.76 3.67
C SER A 218 26.55 36.22 3.32
N THR A 219 27.50 35.30 3.40
CA THR A 219 28.92 35.56 3.15
C THR A 219 29.42 34.55 2.12
N LEU A 220 30.34 34.97 1.24
CA LEU A 220 31.02 34.10 0.26
C LEU A 220 31.54 32.79 0.90
N PHE A 221 31.98 32.86 2.16
CA PHE A 221 32.40 31.71 2.95
C PHE A 221 31.29 30.64 3.15
N GLY A 222 30.04 31.06 3.36
CA GLY A 222 28.88 30.17 3.49
C GLY A 222 28.54 29.47 2.16
N ALA A 223 28.76 30.14 1.02
CA ALA A 223 28.62 29.52 -0.29
C ALA A 223 29.71 28.45 -0.53
N CYS A 224 30.96 28.74 -0.15
CA CYS A 224 32.06 27.77 -0.22
C CYS A 224 31.78 26.53 0.64
N ILE A 225 31.26 26.69 1.87
CA ILE A 225 30.88 25.56 2.73
C ILE A 225 29.77 24.72 2.09
N LYS A 226 28.77 25.35 1.46
CA LYS A 226 27.70 24.62 0.74
C LYS A 226 28.25 23.84 -0.45
N ILE A 227 29.09 24.46 -1.27
CA ILE A 227 29.73 23.81 -2.43
C ILE A 227 30.61 22.65 -1.95
N TRP A 228 31.39 22.85 -0.89
CA TRP A 228 32.19 21.80 -0.27
C TRP A 228 31.33 20.65 0.27
N SER A 229 30.19 20.96 0.90
CA SER A 229 29.24 19.95 1.38
C SER A 229 28.62 19.14 0.24
N ILE A 230 28.28 19.79 -0.88
CA ILE A 230 27.78 19.12 -2.09
C ILE A 230 28.87 18.21 -2.67
N PHE A 231 30.11 18.68 -2.74
CA PHE A 231 31.24 17.88 -3.21
C PHE A 231 31.48 16.67 -2.29
N LEU A 232 31.46 16.85 -0.97
CA LEU A 232 31.55 15.74 -0.01
C LEU A 232 30.40 14.76 -0.18
N LEU A 233 29.16 15.24 -0.38
CA LEU A 233 28.02 14.37 -0.65
C LEU A 233 28.25 13.54 -1.91
N PHE A 234 28.69 14.18 -3.00
CA PHE A 234 28.99 13.50 -4.26
C PHE A 234 30.11 12.47 -4.10
N TRP A 235 31.20 12.82 -3.42
CA TRP A 235 32.32 11.92 -3.17
C TRP A 235 31.90 10.71 -2.33
N ASN A 236 31.18 10.93 -1.22
CA ASN A 236 30.66 9.83 -0.40
C ASN A 236 29.70 8.95 -1.20
N THR A 237 28.78 9.54 -1.98
CA THR A 237 27.87 8.79 -2.84
C THR A 237 28.64 7.96 -3.87
N LEU A 238 29.70 8.50 -4.47
CA LEU A 238 30.56 7.77 -5.41
C LEU A 238 31.26 6.59 -4.71
N VAL A 239 31.83 6.82 -3.52
CA VAL A 239 32.45 5.76 -2.72
C VAL A 239 31.43 4.69 -2.35
N ASP A 240 30.22 5.07 -1.95
CA ASP A 240 29.14 4.15 -1.61
C ASP A 240 28.71 3.30 -2.81
N VAL A 241 28.57 3.91 -3.99
CA VAL A 241 28.26 3.18 -5.24
C VAL A 241 29.38 2.21 -5.59
N LEU A 242 30.65 2.65 -5.52
CA LEU A 242 31.80 1.78 -5.76
C LEU A 242 31.87 0.63 -4.74
N MET A 243 31.57 0.91 -3.47
CA MET A 243 31.54 -0.10 -2.41
C MET A 243 30.37 -1.08 -2.60
N CYS A 244 29.22 -0.61 -3.06
CA CYS A 244 28.07 -1.44 -3.41
C CYS A 244 28.42 -2.40 -4.56
N VAL A 245 29.01 -1.88 -5.65
CA VAL A 245 29.50 -2.68 -6.78
C VAL A 245 30.58 -3.67 -6.32
N ALA A 246 31.52 -3.22 -5.50
CA ALA A 246 32.54 -4.10 -4.93
C ALA A 246 31.89 -5.22 -4.10
N THR A 247 30.84 -4.94 -3.33
CA THR A 247 30.13 -5.93 -2.52
C THR A 247 29.29 -6.90 -3.34
N THR A 248 28.69 -6.45 -4.44
CA THR A 248 27.92 -7.36 -5.32
C THR A 248 28.82 -8.33 -6.09
N TYR A 249 30.01 -7.89 -6.51
CA TYR A 249 30.88 -8.69 -7.40
C TYR A 249 32.07 -9.36 -6.70
N PHE A 250 32.66 -8.75 -5.66
CA PHE A 250 33.96 -9.15 -5.12
C PHE A 250 33.97 -9.38 -3.60
N LEU A 251 33.32 -8.52 -2.81
CA LEU A 251 33.37 -8.58 -1.35
C LEU A 251 32.27 -9.51 -0.85
N LYS A 252 32.68 -10.52 -0.10
CA LYS A 252 31.74 -11.40 0.58
C LYS A 252 31.22 -10.69 1.83
N ASP A 253 29.91 -10.50 1.90
CA ASP A 253 29.24 -10.01 3.10
C ASP A 253 29.69 -10.75 4.37
N THR A 254 29.92 -10.00 5.44
CA THR A 254 30.23 -10.53 6.78
C THR A 254 29.20 -11.57 7.19
N GLN A 255 29.68 -12.69 7.74
CA GLN A 255 28.77 -13.70 8.26
C GLN A 255 28.11 -13.18 9.54
N THR A 256 26.81 -12.93 9.45
CA THR A 256 25.97 -12.58 10.59
C THR A 256 25.05 -13.75 10.92
N PRO A 257 24.57 -13.88 12.17
CA PRO A 257 23.56 -14.90 12.52
C PRO A 257 22.27 -14.82 11.68
N LEU A 258 22.02 -13.67 11.03
CA LEU A 258 20.87 -13.44 10.15
C LEU A 258 21.12 -13.90 8.70
N LYS A 259 22.38 -14.15 8.33
CA LYS A 259 22.75 -14.58 6.99
C LYS A 259 22.48 -16.07 6.81
N ALA A 260 21.83 -16.43 5.70
CA ALA A 260 21.57 -17.82 5.38
C ALA A 260 22.90 -18.60 5.25
N PRO A 261 23.00 -19.80 5.85
CA PRO A 261 24.24 -20.59 5.84
C PRO A 261 24.66 -21.03 4.43
N SER A 262 23.71 -21.13 3.50
CA SER A 262 23.97 -21.36 2.08
C SER A 262 22.86 -20.77 1.20
N SER A 263 23.16 -20.54 -0.09
CA SER A 263 22.17 -20.12 -1.09
C SER A 263 21.03 -21.14 -1.22
N ALA A 264 21.33 -22.44 -1.14
CA ALA A 264 20.32 -23.49 -1.17
C ALA A 264 19.29 -23.35 -0.03
N VAL A 265 19.74 -22.96 1.18
CA VAL A 265 18.84 -22.73 2.32
C VAL A 265 18.07 -21.41 2.18
N ALA A 266 18.67 -20.38 1.56
CA ALA A 266 18.04 -19.08 1.38
C ALA A 266 16.70 -19.14 0.62
N PHE A 267 16.59 -20.09 -0.33
CA PHE A 267 15.40 -20.31 -1.16
C PHE A 267 14.47 -21.42 -0.66
N THR A 268 14.73 -22.01 0.52
CA THR A 268 13.80 -22.99 1.11
C THR A 268 12.59 -22.30 1.74
N SER A 269 11.45 -23.01 1.77
CA SER A 269 10.25 -22.55 2.45
C SER A 269 10.56 -22.26 3.91
N ARG A 270 10.33 -21.01 4.33
CA ARG A 270 10.55 -20.60 5.73
C ARG A 270 9.35 -20.98 6.58
N ARG A 271 9.64 -21.46 7.79
CA ARG A 271 8.63 -21.62 8.83
C ARG A 271 8.42 -20.26 9.51
N ILE A 272 7.17 -19.84 9.61
CA ILE A 272 6.79 -18.68 10.40
C ILE A 272 6.56 -19.17 11.82
N VAL A 273 7.20 -18.52 12.79
CA VAL A 273 7.04 -18.85 14.20
C VAL A 273 6.69 -17.59 14.96
N ARG A 274 5.65 -17.67 15.77
CA ARG A 274 5.16 -16.59 16.59
C ARG A 274 5.82 -16.66 17.96
N ARG A 275 6.28 -15.50 18.43
CA ARG A 275 6.88 -15.33 19.75
C ARG A 275 6.35 -14.05 20.36
N THR A 276 5.98 -14.13 21.63
CA THR A 276 5.40 -13.03 22.37
C THR A 276 6.48 -12.45 23.28
N PHE A 277 6.69 -11.14 23.20
CA PHE A 277 7.62 -10.41 24.05
C PHE A 277 6.87 -9.30 24.77
N SER A 278 7.20 -9.07 26.04
CA SER A 278 6.66 -7.95 26.79
C SER A 278 7.30 -6.64 26.30
N LEU A 279 6.48 -5.63 26.01
CA LEU A 279 6.98 -4.28 25.72
C LEU A 279 7.75 -3.68 26.90
N ALA A 280 7.45 -4.10 28.13
CA ALA A 280 8.20 -3.66 29.30
C ALA A 280 9.66 -4.16 29.24
N ASP A 281 9.86 -5.42 28.84
CA ASP A 281 11.20 -6.01 28.70
C ASP A 281 11.99 -5.34 27.57
N VAL A 282 11.33 -5.03 26.44
CA VAL A 282 11.95 -4.29 25.34
C VAL A 282 12.39 -2.90 25.80
N LYS A 283 11.55 -2.19 26.57
CA LYS A 283 11.91 -0.88 27.14
C LYS A 283 13.07 -1.00 28.13
N PHE A 284 13.08 -2.05 28.95
CA PHE A 284 14.15 -2.31 29.90
C PHE A 284 15.50 -2.50 29.19
N VAL A 285 15.55 -3.36 28.17
CA VAL A 285 16.77 -3.57 27.36
C VAL A 285 17.19 -2.28 26.66
N LYS A 286 16.25 -1.55 26.06
CA LYS A 286 16.55 -0.26 25.42
C LYS A 286 17.22 0.73 26.38
N ASN A 287 16.69 0.84 27.59
CA ASN A 287 17.23 1.75 28.60
C ASN A 287 18.59 1.27 29.13
N ALA A 288 18.82 -0.04 29.22
CA ALA A 288 20.10 -0.61 29.63
C ALA A 288 21.20 -0.43 28.57
N LEU A 289 20.86 -0.32 27.28
CA LEU A 289 21.81 -0.08 26.18
C LEU A 289 22.14 1.39 25.94
N ILE A 290 21.31 2.31 26.45
CA ILE A 290 21.48 3.76 26.29
C ILE A 290 22.25 4.37 27.48
N ASN A 291 22.39 3.64 28.59
CA ASN A 291 23.30 3.94 29.70
C ASN A 291 24.67 3.31 29.48
#